data_AF-A0A820IC48-F1
#
_entry.id   AF-A0A820IC48-F1
#
_cell.length_a   1.000
_cell.length_b   1.000
_cell.length_c   1.000
_cell.angle_alpha   90.00
_cell.angle_beta   90.00
_cell.angle_gamma   90.00
#
_symmetry.space_group_name_H-M   'P 1'
#
loop_
_entity.id
_entity.type
_entity.pdbx_description
1 polymer ?
#
loop_
_entity_poly.entity_id
_entity_poly.type
_entity_poly.pdbx_seq_one_letter_code
_entity_poly.pdbx_strand_id
1 'polypeptide(L)'
;VPVDINLILRPPSKGHKAVEAFELDAHRAQIPPYSNHYAVVSFTPTSMQSYSAIFDVTVDGQSKANRETRSTPNFSCELHGEGHLPRVTILRPAIRNKKAQTMMIFNKLLLGRQAMQQLLLVNDGVLPAKVDFYLHDVENVYSIQPSSDNPNPDNLVINDITRKATAASAIFEVGQRIALDILFKPKPSQGPQRYEGVLRL
;
A
#
# COMPACT_ATOMS: atom_id res chain seq x y z
N VAL A 1 37.08 -11.50 30.22
CA VAL A 1 37.74 -11.52 28.89
C VAL A 1 36.70 -11.13 27.86
N PRO A 2 36.99 -10.22 26.91
CA PRO A 2 36.08 -9.91 25.81
C PRO A 2 35.78 -11.16 24.97
N VAL A 3 34.58 -11.24 24.40
CA VAL A 3 34.14 -12.38 23.59
C VAL A 3 33.86 -11.90 22.17
N ASP A 4 34.54 -12.50 21.20
CA ASP A 4 34.27 -12.23 19.79
C ASP A 4 33.08 -13.08 19.32
N ILE A 5 32.16 -12.45 18.59
CA ILE A 5 30.95 -13.08 18.06
C ILE A 5 30.82 -12.85 16.56
N ASN A 6 30.26 -13.83 15.86
CA ASN A 6 29.84 -13.69 14.46
C ASN A 6 28.31 -13.72 14.37
N LEU A 7 27.79 -12.84 13.51
CA LEU A 7 26.38 -12.55 13.28
C LEU A 7 26.05 -12.90 11.83
N ILE A 8 25.07 -13.77 11.60
CA ILE A 8 24.74 -14.27 10.26
C ILE A 8 23.23 -14.29 10.05
N LEU A 9 22.79 -13.80 8.89
CA LEU A 9 21.44 -14.04 8.37
C LEU A 9 21.47 -15.21 7.37
N ARG A 10 20.54 -16.14 7.51
CA ARG A 10 20.41 -17.29 6.60
C ARG A 10 18.96 -17.53 6.21
N PRO A 11 18.70 -18.13 5.05
CA PRO A 11 17.35 -18.48 4.65
C PRO A 11 16.81 -19.61 5.54
N PRO A 12 15.51 -19.59 5.90
CA PRO A 12 14.91 -20.64 6.71
C PRO A 12 14.83 -21.99 6.00
N SER A 13 14.81 -21.99 4.66
CA SER A 13 14.93 -23.21 3.85
C SER A 13 15.67 -22.94 2.52
N LYS A 14 16.20 -24.00 1.90
CA LYS A 14 16.90 -23.92 0.61
C LYS A 14 15.91 -23.48 -0.48
N GLY A 15 16.02 -22.24 -0.94
CA GLY A 15 15.20 -21.67 -2.02
C GLY A 15 14.44 -20.39 -1.68
N HIS A 16 14.38 -19.98 -0.41
CA HIS A 16 13.77 -18.70 -0.05
C HIS A 16 14.72 -17.53 -0.35
N LYS A 17 14.34 -16.70 -1.34
CA LYS A 17 14.97 -15.41 -1.63
C LYS A 17 14.65 -14.32 -0.59
N ALA A 18 13.83 -14.65 0.42
CA ALA A 18 13.31 -13.70 1.40
C ALA A 18 14.35 -13.09 2.35
N VAL A 19 15.57 -13.62 2.38
CA VAL A 19 16.68 -13.03 3.17
C VAL A 19 17.12 -11.70 2.59
N GLU A 20 16.97 -11.47 1.29
CA GLU A 20 17.45 -10.26 0.61
C GLU A 20 16.79 -8.97 1.11
N ALA A 21 15.64 -9.06 1.80
CA ALA A 21 15.00 -7.91 2.42
C ALA A 21 15.57 -7.57 3.82
N PHE A 22 16.39 -8.44 4.41
CA PHE A 22 17.01 -8.24 5.72
C PHE A 22 18.51 -7.99 5.55
N GLU A 23 19.01 -6.93 6.19
CA GLU A 23 20.42 -6.56 6.14
C GLU A 23 20.98 -6.42 7.55
N LEU A 24 22.16 -7.01 7.80
CA LEU A 24 22.91 -6.84 9.04
C LEU A 24 23.91 -5.70 8.89
N ASP A 25 23.87 -4.74 9.81
CA ASP A 25 24.83 -3.62 9.82
C ASP A 25 26.26 -4.10 10.13
N ALA A 26 26.40 -5.18 10.91
CA ALA A 26 27.69 -5.78 11.25
C ALA A 26 27.60 -7.31 11.33
N HIS A 27 28.60 -7.98 10.76
CA HIS A 27 28.71 -9.45 10.78
C HIS A 27 29.61 -9.99 11.90
N ARG A 28 30.37 -9.12 12.56
CA ARG A 28 31.27 -9.47 13.65
C ARG A 28 31.28 -8.36 14.69
N ALA A 29 31.31 -8.75 15.96
CA ALA A 29 31.38 -7.82 17.06
C ALA A 29 32.19 -8.43 18.21
N GLN A 30 32.57 -7.59 19.16
CA GLN A 30 33.17 -8.01 20.41
C GLN A 30 32.30 -7.53 21.57
N ILE A 31 32.03 -8.44 22.50
CA ILE A 31 31.31 -8.13 23.75
C ILE A 31 32.34 -8.01 24.87
N PRO A 32 32.55 -6.81 25.43
CA PRO A 32 33.35 -6.65 26.63
C PRO A 32 32.82 -7.45 27.85
N PRO A 33 33.67 -7.71 28.86
CA PRO A 33 33.22 -8.34 30.09
C PRO A 33 32.11 -7.53 30.77
N TYR A 34 31.08 -8.22 31.26
CA TYR A 34 29.94 -7.62 31.96
C TYR A 34 29.17 -6.57 31.13
N SER A 35 29.22 -6.66 29.81
CA SER A 35 28.49 -5.76 28.90
C SER A 35 27.60 -6.53 27.92
N ASN A 36 26.91 -5.78 27.06
CA ASN A 36 26.08 -6.27 25.98
C ASN A 36 26.49 -5.65 24.64
N HIS A 37 25.95 -6.19 23.55
CA HIS A 37 26.09 -5.64 22.21
C HIS A 37 24.72 -5.67 21.51
N TYR A 38 24.40 -4.61 20.78
CA TYR A 38 23.17 -4.50 20.01
C TYR A 38 23.48 -4.78 18.54
N ALA A 39 22.88 -5.83 17.98
CA ALA A 39 22.88 -6.07 16.54
C ALA A 39 21.69 -5.35 15.91
N VAL A 40 21.93 -4.65 14.80
CA VAL A 40 20.89 -3.97 14.03
C VAL A 40 20.63 -4.78 12.76
N VAL A 41 19.37 -5.14 12.55
CA VAL A 41 18.89 -5.75 11.31
C VAL A 41 17.89 -4.80 10.67
N SER A 42 18.19 -4.33 9.47
CA SER A 42 17.31 -3.47 8.67
C SER A 42 16.41 -4.31 7.79
N PHE A 43 15.14 -3.92 7.64
CA PHE A 43 14.16 -4.60 6.79
C PHE A 43 13.66 -3.68 5.67
N THR A 44 13.94 -4.06 4.42
CA THR A 44 13.59 -3.30 3.20
C THR A 44 12.89 -4.22 2.20
N PRO A 45 11.56 -4.43 2.33
CA PRO A 45 10.82 -5.30 1.41
C PRO A 45 10.74 -4.70 0.01
N THR A 46 10.97 -5.53 -1.01
CA THR A 46 10.93 -5.14 -2.44
C THR A 46 9.61 -5.50 -3.13
N SER A 47 8.72 -6.22 -2.46
CA SER A 47 7.44 -6.68 -3.01
C SER A 47 6.41 -6.96 -1.92
N MET A 48 5.13 -7.04 -2.32
CA MET A 48 4.03 -7.37 -1.41
C MET A 48 3.97 -8.86 -1.08
N GLN A 49 4.84 -9.31 -0.19
CA GLN A 49 4.89 -10.70 0.27
C GLN A 49 5.42 -10.80 1.71
N SER A 50 5.28 -11.97 2.31
CA SER A 50 5.93 -12.28 3.58
C SER A 50 7.41 -12.63 3.35
N TYR A 51 8.25 -12.14 4.25
CA TYR A 51 9.69 -12.36 4.27
C TYR A 51 10.09 -13.02 5.59
N SER A 52 10.99 -13.99 5.53
CA SER A 52 11.56 -14.61 6.71
C SER A 52 13.05 -14.88 6.55
N ALA A 53 13.77 -14.76 7.67
CA ALA A 53 15.20 -15.03 7.78
C ALA A 53 15.50 -15.64 9.15
N ILE A 54 16.59 -16.40 9.25
CA ILE A 54 17.12 -16.88 10.53
C ILE A 54 18.32 -16.01 10.89
N PHE A 55 18.30 -15.40 12.07
CA PHE A 55 19.42 -14.68 12.64
C PHE A 55 20.16 -15.58 13.65
N ASP A 56 21.41 -15.89 13.34
CA ASP A 56 22.28 -16.73 14.15
C ASP A 56 23.44 -15.94 14.74
N VAL A 57 23.78 -16.27 15.99
CA VAL A 57 24.99 -15.77 16.66
C VAL A 57 25.86 -16.93 17.08
N THR A 58 27.16 -16.82 16.80
CA THR A 58 28.19 -17.80 17.23
C THR A 58 29.31 -17.11 17.97
N VAL A 59 29.84 -17.76 19.00
CA VAL A 59 30.98 -17.27 19.79
C VAL A 59 32.28 -17.91 19.26
N ASP A 60 33.27 -17.07 18.96
CA ASP A 60 34.60 -17.53 18.55
C ASP A 60 35.35 -18.22 19.69
N GLY A 61 36.16 -19.23 19.38
CA GLY A 61 37.10 -19.84 20.33
C GLY A 61 36.49 -20.82 21.35
N GLN A 62 35.20 -21.16 21.28
CA GLN A 62 34.69 -22.28 22.08
C GLN A 62 35.27 -23.61 21.59
N SER A 63 36.14 -24.24 22.40
CA SER A 63 36.69 -25.57 22.10
C SER A 63 35.57 -26.60 22.09
N LYS A 64 35.20 -27.08 20.91
CA LYS A 64 34.12 -28.05 20.75
C LYS A 64 34.60 -29.41 21.23
N ALA A 65 34.17 -29.82 22.42
CA ALA A 65 34.53 -31.10 23.02
C ALA A 65 33.99 -32.32 22.25
N ASN A 66 33.12 -32.13 21.26
CA ASN A 66 32.56 -33.24 20.48
C ASN A 66 32.49 -32.90 18.98
N ARG A 67 33.07 -33.77 18.14
CA ARG A 67 33.14 -33.60 16.67
C ARG A 67 31.78 -33.76 15.97
N GLU A 68 30.77 -34.22 16.71
CA GLU A 68 29.42 -34.50 16.25
C GLU A 68 28.50 -33.26 16.28
N THR A 69 28.80 -32.28 17.14
CA THR A 69 28.15 -30.96 17.18
C THR A 69 28.89 -29.95 16.30
N ARG A 70 28.91 -30.20 14.99
CA ARG A 70 29.18 -29.12 14.03
C ARG A 70 27.93 -28.25 13.92
N SER A 71 28.12 -26.95 14.17
CA SER A 71 27.25 -25.82 13.78
C SER A 71 25.89 -25.59 14.46
N THR A 72 25.74 -25.85 15.76
CA THR A 72 24.60 -25.24 16.49
C THR A 72 24.98 -23.82 16.92
N PRO A 73 24.23 -22.78 16.49
CA PRO A 73 24.48 -21.41 16.91
C PRO A 73 24.26 -21.26 18.42
N ASN A 74 24.99 -20.34 19.07
CA ASN A 74 24.82 -20.03 20.48
C ASN A 74 23.49 -19.34 20.75
N PHE A 75 22.98 -18.61 19.75
CA PHE A 75 21.65 -18.02 19.74
C PHE A 75 21.10 -18.07 18.32
N SER A 76 19.81 -18.36 18.18
CA SER A 76 19.11 -18.36 16.90
C SER A 76 17.69 -17.87 17.10
N CYS A 77 17.22 -16.98 16.22
CA CYS A 77 15.82 -16.61 16.14
C CYS A 77 15.37 -16.43 14.69
N GLU A 78 14.07 -16.54 14.47
CA GLU A 78 13.46 -16.24 13.17
C GLU A 78 13.00 -14.78 13.15
N LEU A 79 13.37 -14.09 12.08
CA LEU A 79 12.90 -12.76 11.74
C LEU A 79 11.76 -12.90 10.73
N HIS A 80 10.66 -12.20 10.98
CA HIS A 80 9.50 -12.14 10.10
C HIS A 80 9.23 -10.69 9.73
N GLY A 81 8.93 -10.43 8.46
CA GLY A 81 8.57 -9.13 7.95
C GLY A 81 7.56 -9.25 6.82
N GLU A 82 6.65 -8.28 6.69
CA GLU A 82 5.65 -8.26 5.63
C GLU A 82 5.80 -6.99 4.80
N GLY A 83 5.91 -7.16 3.48
CA GLY A 83 5.83 -6.04 2.55
C GLY A 83 4.37 -5.69 2.28
N HIS A 84 3.94 -4.49 2.65
CA HIS A 84 2.59 -3.99 2.39
C HIS A 84 2.62 -2.71 1.55
N LEU A 85 1.64 -2.57 0.65
CA LEU A 85 1.34 -1.31 -0.03
C LEU A 85 0.03 -0.74 0.50
N PRO A 86 -0.14 0.60 0.47
CA PRO A 86 -1.45 1.21 0.65
C PRO A 86 -2.45 0.57 -0.31
N ARG A 87 -3.63 0.20 0.21
CA ARG A 87 -4.66 -0.52 -0.55
C ARG A 87 -6.00 0.16 -0.34
N VAL A 88 -6.61 0.58 -1.45
CA VAL A 88 -7.95 1.18 -1.47
C VAL A 88 -8.82 0.42 -2.44
N THR A 89 -10.04 0.10 -2.01
CA THR A 89 -11.02 -0.66 -2.79
C THR A 89 -12.25 0.20 -3.09
N ILE A 90 -12.71 0.14 -4.34
CA ILE A 90 -13.97 0.78 -4.75
C ILE A 90 -15.14 -0.13 -4.34
N LEU A 91 -15.98 0.35 -3.43
CA LEU A 91 -17.22 -0.32 -3.00
C LEU A 91 -18.39 0.00 -3.92
N ARG A 92 -18.47 1.25 -4.42
CA ARG A 92 -19.47 1.67 -5.42
C ARG A 92 -18.83 2.59 -6.45
N PRO A 93 -19.19 2.44 -7.74
CA PRO A 93 -20.10 1.44 -8.28
C PRO A 93 -19.47 0.04 -8.33
N ALA A 94 -20.28 -1.01 -8.18
CA ALA A 94 -19.82 -2.40 -8.22
C ALA A 94 -19.77 -2.99 -9.65
N ILE A 95 -20.37 -2.29 -10.62
CA ILE A 95 -20.46 -2.75 -12.01
C ILE A 95 -19.07 -2.72 -12.64
N ARG A 96 -18.71 -3.81 -13.35
CA ARG A 96 -17.44 -3.93 -14.08
C ARG A 96 -17.70 -4.35 -15.53
N ASN A 97 -16.85 -3.88 -16.44
CA ASN A 97 -16.87 -4.33 -17.84
C ASN A 97 -16.10 -5.66 -18.02
N LYS A 98 -16.06 -6.18 -19.25
CA LYS A 98 -15.35 -7.43 -19.60
C LYS A 98 -13.83 -7.38 -19.35
N LYS A 99 -13.25 -6.18 -19.19
CA LYS A 99 -11.84 -5.94 -18.84
C LYS A 99 -11.64 -5.70 -17.33
N ALA A 100 -12.64 -6.04 -16.51
CA ALA A 100 -12.66 -5.82 -15.06
C ALA A 100 -12.56 -4.34 -14.61
N GLN A 101 -12.74 -3.38 -15.52
CA GLN A 101 -12.74 -1.96 -15.16
C GLN A 101 -14.09 -1.57 -14.57
N THR A 102 -14.07 -0.82 -13.47
CA THR A 102 -15.27 -0.30 -12.82
C THR A 102 -16.00 0.69 -13.75
N MET A 103 -17.31 0.53 -13.88
CA MET A 103 -18.17 1.34 -14.74
C MET A 103 -19.17 2.14 -13.91
N MET A 104 -19.17 3.46 -14.12
CA MET A 104 -20.19 4.37 -13.61
C MET A 104 -21.18 4.67 -14.73
N ILE A 105 -22.41 4.16 -14.63
CA ILE A 105 -23.40 4.21 -15.71
C ILE A 105 -24.50 5.19 -15.33
N PHE A 106 -24.52 6.31 -16.04
CA PHE A 106 -25.61 7.28 -15.98
C PHE A 106 -26.72 6.86 -16.95
N ASN A 107 -27.95 6.80 -16.46
CA ASN A 107 -29.12 6.50 -17.29
C ASN A 107 -29.40 7.62 -18.30
N LYS A 108 -30.22 7.33 -19.31
CA LYS A 108 -30.71 8.36 -20.25
C LYS A 108 -31.37 9.50 -19.48
N LEU A 109 -31.02 10.73 -19.81
CA LEU A 109 -31.57 11.94 -19.21
C LEU A 109 -32.33 12.76 -20.23
N LEU A 110 -33.37 13.45 -19.75
CA LEU A 110 -34.04 14.50 -20.53
C LEU A 110 -33.09 15.70 -20.69
N LEU A 111 -33.23 16.44 -21.80
CA LEU A 111 -32.42 17.64 -22.04
C LEU A 111 -32.57 18.65 -20.90
N GLY A 112 -31.45 19.24 -20.49
CA GLY A 112 -31.39 20.19 -19.38
C GLY A 112 -31.44 19.57 -17.98
N ARG A 113 -31.58 18.23 -17.86
CA ARG A 113 -31.46 17.53 -16.58
C ARG A 113 -30.02 17.10 -16.32
N GLN A 114 -29.75 16.85 -15.05
CA GLN A 114 -28.48 16.33 -14.55
C GLN A 114 -28.73 15.03 -13.78
N ALA A 115 -27.69 14.22 -13.63
CA ALA A 115 -27.72 13.06 -12.76
C ALA A 115 -26.44 13.01 -11.94
N MET A 116 -26.51 12.31 -10.82
CA MET A 116 -25.40 12.16 -9.89
C MET A 116 -25.24 10.68 -9.55
N GLN A 117 -24.00 10.23 -9.42
CA GLN A 117 -23.70 8.88 -8.98
C GLN A 117 -22.53 8.89 -7.99
N GLN A 118 -22.71 8.16 -6.90
CA GLN A 118 -21.73 8.07 -5.81
C GLN A 118 -20.58 7.13 -6.16
N LEU A 119 -19.36 7.59 -5.89
CA LEU A 119 -18.16 6.79 -5.77
C LEU A 119 -17.86 6.60 -4.27
N LEU A 120 -17.90 5.37 -3.81
CA LEU A 120 -17.60 5.01 -2.42
C LEU A 120 -16.35 4.14 -2.40
N LEU A 121 -15.33 4.57 -1.66
CA LEU A 121 -14.08 3.83 -1.47
C LEU A 121 -13.87 3.50 0.00
N VAL A 122 -13.06 2.47 0.25
CA VAL A 122 -12.59 2.09 1.58
C VAL A 122 -11.08 1.79 1.53
N ASN A 123 -10.33 2.23 2.54
CA ASN A 123 -9.00 1.70 2.77
C ASN A 123 -9.11 0.40 3.57
N ASP A 124 -9.07 -0.73 2.86
CA ASP A 124 -9.08 -2.08 3.42
C ASP A 124 -7.66 -2.66 3.56
N GLY A 125 -6.62 -1.82 3.44
CA GLY A 125 -5.25 -2.16 3.75
C GLY A 125 -4.92 -2.04 5.23
N VAL A 126 -3.64 -2.21 5.55
CA VAL A 126 -3.09 -2.06 6.92
C VAL A 126 -2.24 -0.79 7.08
N LEU A 127 -2.15 0.02 6.02
CA LEU A 127 -1.42 1.29 6.00
C LEU A 127 -2.38 2.42 5.62
N PRO A 128 -2.20 3.64 6.17
CA PRO A 128 -2.86 4.82 5.63
C PRO A 128 -2.56 5.01 4.14
N ALA A 129 -3.50 5.59 3.41
CA ALA A 129 -3.40 5.77 1.96
C ALA A 129 -3.81 7.18 1.56
N LYS A 130 -3.14 7.74 0.54
CA LYS A 130 -3.60 8.94 -0.17
C LYS A 130 -3.98 8.54 -1.59
N VAL A 131 -5.15 8.98 -2.04
CA VAL A 131 -5.63 8.75 -3.41
C VAL A 131 -5.84 10.09 -4.09
N ASP A 132 -5.30 10.22 -5.30
CA ASP A 132 -5.46 11.40 -6.15
C ASP A 132 -6.40 11.06 -7.31
N PHE A 133 -7.54 11.73 -7.36
CA PHE A 133 -8.60 11.54 -8.33
C PHE A 133 -8.38 12.48 -9.50
N TYR A 134 -8.37 11.95 -10.73
CA TYR A 134 -8.23 12.73 -11.95
C TYR A 134 -9.38 12.41 -12.91
N LEU A 135 -10.29 13.37 -13.10
CA LEU A 135 -11.39 13.25 -14.04
C LEU A 135 -11.00 13.79 -15.41
N HIS A 136 -10.87 12.89 -16.39
CA HIS A 136 -10.62 13.23 -17.78
C HIS A 136 -11.92 13.14 -18.59
N ASP A 137 -12.42 14.30 -18.99
CA ASP A 137 -13.63 14.46 -19.81
C ASP A 137 -13.41 15.57 -20.84
N VAL A 138 -13.45 15.20 -22.13
CA VAL A 138 -13.23 16.14 -23.23
C VAL A 138 -14.35 17.19 -23.31
N GLU A 139 -15.59 16.78 -23.03
CA GLU A 139 -16.76 17.64 -23.13
C GLU A 139 -17.01 18.46 -21.86
N ASN A 140 -16.31 18.17 -20.77
CA ASN A 140 -16.47 18.84 -19.45
C ASN A 140 -17.93 18.85 -18.98
N VAL A 141 -18.62 17.72 -19.14
CA VAL A 141 -19.98 17.44 -18.67
C VAL A 141 -19.99 16.67 -17.35
N TYR A 142 -18.85 16.15 -16.89
CA TYR A 142 -18.70 15.51 -15.58
C TYR A 142 -17.92 16.41 -14.61
N SER A 143 -18.29 16.40 -13.33
CA SER A 143 -17.53 17.05 -12.26
C SER A 143 -17.54 16.23 -10.96
N ILE A 144 -16.47 16.35 -10.17
CA ILE A 144 -16.37 15.76 -8.82
C ILE A 144 -17.01 16.72 -7.83
N GLN A 145 -17.85 16.20 -6.93
CA GLN A 145 -18.47 16.96 -5.85
C GLN A 145 -18.30 16.22 -4.51
N PRO A 146 -18.27 16.94 -3.38
CA PRO A 146 -18.34 16.31 -2.06
C PRO A 146 -19.67 15.57 -1.95
N SER A 147 -19.64 14.34 -1.41
CA SER A 147 -20.88 13.63 -1.11
C SER A 147 -21.38 14.00 0.28
N SER A 148 -22.70 14.20 0.43
CA SER A 148 -23.33 14.39 1.74
C SER A 148 -23.13 13.16 2.66
N ASP A 149 -22.91 12.00 2.05
CA ASP A 149 -22.72 10.73 2.74
C ASP A 149 -21.25 10.47 3.09
N ASN A 150 -20.35 11.44 2.86
CA ASN A 150 -18.95 11.28 3.22
C ASN A 150 -18.80 11.30 4.75
N PRO A 151 -18.39 10.20 5.39
CA PRO A 151 -18.24 10.18 6.86
C PRO A 151 -17.07 11.05 7.33
N ASN A 152 -16.13 11.38 6.44
CA ASN A 152 -14.93 12.17 6.75
C ASN A 152 -14.75 13.30 5.71
N PRO A 153 -15.55 14.38 5.76
CA PRO A 153 -15.53 15.45 4.77
C PRO A 153 -14.19 16.21 4.74
N ASP A 154 -13.55 16.41 5.89
CA ASP A 154 -12.27 17.13 6.00
C ASP A 154 -11.10 16.41 5.31
N ASN A 155 -11.24 15.10 5.12
CA ASN A 155 -10.22 14.27 4.45
C ASN A 155 -10.27 14.38 2.92
N LEU A 156 -11.27 15.06 2.35
CA LEU A 156 -11.45 15.25 0.92
C LEU A 156 -11.16 16.69 0.54
N VAL A 157 -10.14 16.89 -0.29
CA VAL A 157 -9.81 18.19 -0.89
C VAL A 157 -10.14 18.14 -2.37
N ILE A 158 -11.05 19.00 -2.82
CA ILE A 158 -11.37 19.15 -4.25
C ILE A 158 -10.64 20.38 -4.76
N ASN A 159 -9.73 20.16 -5.71
CA ASN A 159 -8.97 21.21 -6.35
C ASN A 159 -9.64 21.53 -7.70
N ASP A 160 -10.29 22.69 -7.78
CA ASP A 160 -10.77 23.24 -9.05
C ASP A 160 -9.58 23.73 -9.89
N ILE A 161 -8.83 22.79 -10.47
CA ILE A 161 -7.74 23.12 -11.37
C ILE A 161 -8.37 23.45 -12.73
N THR A 162 -8.56 24.75 -12.91
CA THR A 162 -8.68 25.44 -14.19
C THR A 162 -8.14 24.64 -15.39
N ARG A 163 -9.06 24.36 -16.33
CA ARG A 163 -8.84 23.88 -17.71
C ARG A 163 -8.42 22.40 -17.84
N LYS A 164 -9.43 21.53 -17.98
CA LYS A 164 -9.45 20.17 -18.60
C LYS A 164 -9.41 18.93 -17.68
N ALA A 165 -9.23 19.06 -16.36
CA ALA A 165 -9.43 17.93 -15.46
C ALA A 165 -9.82 18.41 -14.05
N THR A 166 -10.93 17.91 -13.51
CA THR A 166 -11.24 18.08 -12.09
C THR A 166 -10.34 17.13 -11.30
N ALA A 167 -9.57 17.69 -10.36
CA ALA A 167 -8.69 16.91 -9.48
C ALA A 167 -9.24 16.94 -8.05
N ALA A 168 -9.20 15.81 -7.37
CA ALA A 168 -9.44 15.75 -5.94
C ALA A 168 -8.37 14.88 -5.27
N SER A 169 -8.15 15.07 -3.99
CA SER A 169 -7.24 14.24 -3.21
C SER A 169 -7.96 13.83 -1.93
N ALA A 170 -7.78 12.59 -1.52
CA ALA A 170 -8.33 12.13 -0.25
C ALA A 170 -7.34 11.28 0.54
N ILE A 171 -7.33 11.48 1.85
CA ILE A 171 -6.51 10.72 2.80
C ILE A 171 -7.40 9.73 3.55
N PHE A 172 -6.99 8.47 3.57
CA PHE A 172 -7.71 7.36 4.19
C PHE A 172 -6.87 6.77 5.32
N GLU A 173 -7.37 6.83 6.55
CA GLU A 173 -6.88 5.93 7.60
C GLU A 173 -7.39 4.50 7.35
N VAL A 174 -6.74 3.54 8.02
CA VAL A 174 -7.11 2.12 7.92
C VAL A 174 -8.57 1.91 8.33
N GLY A 175 -9.35 1.26 7.47
CA GLY A 175 -10.78 1.00 7.66
C GLY A 175 -11.72 2.16 7.33
N GLN A 176 -11.19 3.37 7.05
CA GLN A 176 -12.02 4.50 6.71
C GLN A 176 -12.63 4.41 5.32
N ARG A 177 -13.82 5.00 5.19
CA ARG A 177 -14.54 5.16 3.94
C ARG A 177 -14.57 6.62 3.54
N ILE A 178 -14.59 6.87 2.24
CA ILE A 178 -14.82 8.19 1.65
C ILE A 178 -15.83 8.05 0.53
N ALA A 179 -16.81 8.95 0.54
CA ALA A 179 -17.80 9.09 -0.51
C ALA A 179 -17.59 10.41 -1.24
N LEU A 180 -17.62 10.36 -2.56
CA LEU A 180 -17.68 11.54 -3.43
C LEU A 180 -18.70 11.29 -4.53
N ASP A 181 -19.28 12.37 -5.04
CA ASP A 181 -20.30 12.29 -6.06
C ASP A 181 -19.75 12.76 -7.40
N ILE A 182 -20.07 12.01 -8.45
CA ILE A 182 -19.80 12.43 -9.83
C ILE A 182 -21.10 12.99 -10.39
N LEU A 183 -21.11 14.30 -10.63
CA LEU A 183 -22.21 14.99 -11.27
C LEU A 183 -22.04 14.92 -12.79
N PHE A 184 -23.08 14.46 -13.48
CA PHE A 184 -23.21 14.51 -14.93
C PHE A 184 -24.21 15.59 -15.32
N LYS A 185 -23.71 16.62 -16.02
CA LYS A 185 -24.45 17.77 -16.53
C LYS A 185 -24.21 17.93 -18.04
N PRO A 186 -24.99 17.23 -18.90
CA PRO A 186 -24.87 17.34 -20.34
C PRO A 186 -25.21 18.76 -20.84
N LYS A 187 -24.61 19.17 -21.96
CA LYS A 187 -24.82 20.49 -22.58
C LYS A 187 -26.06 20.44 -23.48
N PRO A 188 -27.16 21.16 -23.16
CA PRO A 188 -28.39 21.09 -23.95
C PRO A 188 -28.21 21.52 -25.41
N SER A 189 -27.25 22.42 -25.66
CA SER A 189 -26.95 22.97 -27.00
C SER A 189 -26.38 21.94 -27.98
N GLN A 190 -25.86 20.80 -27.51
CA GLN A 190 -25.30 19.74 -28.38
C GLN A 190 -26.35 18.68 -28.77
N GLY A 191 -27.59 18.79 -28.25
CA GLY A 191 -28.63 17.80 -28.50
C GLY A 191 -28.39 16.45 -27.81
N PRO A 192 -29.23 15.43 -28.09
CA PRO A 192 -29.08 14.11 -27.51
C PRO A 192 -27.85 13.39 -28.09
N GLN A 193 -26.84 13.17 -27.26
CA GLN A 193 -25.65 12.41 -27.63
C GLN A 193 -25.13 11.57 -26.47
N ARG A 194 -24.20 10.66 -26.78
CA ARG A 194 -23.50 9.87 -25.77
C ARG A 194 -22.27 10.64 -25.29
N TYR A 195 -22.05 10.62 -23.98
CA TYR A 195 -20.86 11.17 -23.33
C TYR A 195 -20.06 10.05 -22.66
N GLU A 196 -18.75 10.20 -22.64
CA GLU A 196 -17.82 9.30 -21.97
C GLU A 196 -16.76 10.12 -21.22
N GLY A 197 -16.46 9.71 -20.00
CA GLY A 197 -15.40 10.28 -19.17
C GLY A 197 -14.65 9.16 -18.46
N VAL A 198 -13.41 9.44 -18.07
CA VAL A 198 -12.56 8.48 -17.35
C VAL A 198 -12.09 9.12 -16.05
N LEU A 199 -12.43 8.50 -14.92
CA LEU A 199 -11.89 8.84 -13.62
C LEU A 199 -10.70 7.91 -13.31
N ARG A 200 -9.52 8.50 -13.09
CA ARG A 200 -8.31 7.80 -12.66
C ARG A 200 -8.05 8.06 -11.17
N LEU A 201 -7.45 7.08 -10.50
CA LEU A 201 -7.10 7.04 -9.08
C LEU A 201 -5.59 6.77 -8.97
#